data_AF-A0A3D3JNW9-F1
#
_entry.id   AF-A0A3D3JNW9-F1
#
_cell.length_a   1.000
_cell.length_b   1.000
_cell.length_c   1.000
_cell.angle_alpha   90.00
_cell.angle_beta   90.00
_cell.angle_gamma   90.00
#
_symmetry.space_group_name_H-M   'P 1'
#
loop_
_entity.id
_entity.type
_entity.pdbx_description
1 polymer ?
#
loop_
_entity_poly.entity_id
_entity_poly.type
_entity_poly.pdbx_seq_one_letter_code
_entity_poly.pdbx_strand_id
1 'polypeptide(L)'
;MPTEHTESTEQEIAVFGVVPPSVCSVCSVSPGFVYAGMTKVWLDSQEDRQETLDRVNSMHPGGRIGTPEDIGNLVASLCTDLGGFINGVNVIIDGGLTTMLHH
;
A
#
# COMPACT_ATOMS: atom_id res chain seq x y z
N MET A 1 14.91 17.50 25.57
CA MET A 1 13.74 17.34 24.69
C MET A 1 14.26 17.32 23.27
N PRO A 2 14.29 16.18 22.58
CA PRO A 2 14.49 16.16 21.14
C PRO A 2 13.13 16.42 20.47
N THR A 3 13.13 17.35 19.52
CA THR A 3 12.01 17.66 18.66
C THR A 3 11.81 16.51 17.67
N GLU A 4 10.71 15.77 17.84
CA GLU A 4 10.30 14.76 16.88
C GLU A 4 9.88 15.47 15.58
N HIS A 5 10.70 15.27 14.55
CA HIS A 5 10.34 15.62 13.19
C HIS A 5 9.21 14.67 12.78
N THR A 6 7.97 15.19 12.78
CA THR A 6 6.86 14.58 12.06
C THR A 6 7.12 14.72 10.56
N GLU A 7 7.98 13.87 10.01
CA GLU A 7 7.96 13.59 8.57
C GLU A 7 6.73 12.75 8.31
N SER A 8 5.67 13.44 7.86
CA SER A 8 4.50 12.85 7.22
C SER A 8 4.97 11.89 6.13
N THR A 9 4.99 10.59 6.44
CA THR A 9 5.01 9.52 5.44
C THR A 9 3.74 9.67 4.62
N GLU A 10 3.80 10.48 3.57
CA GLU A 10 2.79 10.49 2.52
C GLU A 10 2.76 9.06 1.96
N GLN A 11 1.81 8.27 2.45
CA GLN A 11 1.48 6.97 1.91
C GLN A 11 1.33 7.16 0.41
N GLU A 12 2.02 6.32 -0.35
CA GLU A 12 2.05 6.35 -1.80
C GLU A 12 0.63 6.07 -2.31
N ILE A 13 -0.21 7.10 -2.40
CA ILE A 13 -1.52 7.04 -3.05
C ILE A 13 -1.21 6.92 -4.54
N ALA A 14 -1.07 5.67 -4.99
CA ALA A 14 -0.93 5.38 -6.39
C ALA A 14 -2.32 5.49 -7.04
N VAL A 15 -2.69 6.70 -7.48
CA VAL A 15 -3.84 6.90 -8.37
C VAL A 15 -3.46 6.38 -9.75
N PHE A 16 -3.59 5.08 -9.96
CA PHE A 16 -3.51 4.51 -11.30
C PHE A 16 -4.80 4.85 -12.06
N GLY A 17 -4.73 5.82 -12.97
CA GLY A 17 -5.76 6.03 -13.98
C GLY A 17 -5.73 4.88 -14.99
N VAL A 18 -6.38 3.76 -14.68
CA VAL A 18 -6.43 2.60 -15.58
C VAL A 18 -7.54 2.81 -16.61
N VAL A 19 -7.17 2.96 -17.90
CA VAL A 19 -8.13 2.96 -19.03
C VAL A 19 -7.60 2.12 -20.19
N PRO A 20 -8.30 1.02 -20.52
CA PRO A 20 -8.64 0.69 -21.91
C PRO A 20 -10.16 0.51 -22.11
N PRO A 21 -10.67 0.65 -23.35
CA PRO A 21 -12.05 1.06 -23.63
C PRO A 21 -13.12 -0.02 -23.50
N SER A 22 -12.76 -1.25 -23.14
CA SER A 22 -13.67 -2.39 -23.21
C SER A 22 -14.19 -2.89 -21.85
N VAL A 23 -13.52 -2.57 -20.73
CA VAL A 23 -13.97 -2.82 -19.34
C VAL A 23 -13.32 -1.76 -18.44
N CYS A 24 -13.91 -0.58 -18.34
CA CYS A 24 -13.30 0.53 -17.60
C CYS A 24 -13.78 0.53 -16.15
N SER A 25 -13.00 -0.07 -15.23
CA SER A 25 -13.20 0.11 -13.79
C SER A 25 -12.49 1.36 -13.30
N VAL A 26 -13.20 2.43 -12.92
CA VAL A 26 -12.56 3.61 -12.31
C VAL A 26 -12.38 3.35 -10.81
N CYS A 27 -11.21 2.86 -10.42
CA CYS A 27 -10.87 2.57 -9.02
C CYS A 27 -9.57 3.26 -8.63
N SER A 28 -9.49 3.75 -7.38
CA SER A 28 -8.21 4.12 -6.77
C SER A 28 -7.71 2.96 -5.91
N VAL A 29 -6.38 2.83 -5.78
CA VAL A 29 -5.75 1.82 -4.92
C VAL A 29 -4.93 2.55 -3.86
N SER A 30 -5.20 2.25 -2.59
CA SER A 30 -4.52 2.85 -1.43
C SER A 30 -3.73 1.77 -0.68
N PRO A 31 -2.41 1.67 -0.89
CA PRO A 31 -1.58 0.69 -0.23
C PRO A 31 -1.21 1.08 1.21
N GLY A 32 -0.85 0.06 1.99
CA GLY A 32 -0.11 0.22 3.25
C GLY A 32 1.38 0.40 3.00
N PHE A 33 2.23 -0.05 3.94
CA PHE A 33 3.66 -0.12 3.65
C PHE A 33 3.92 -1.20 2.60
N VAL A 34 4.59 -0.82 1.52
CA VAL A 34 5.03 -1.71 0.44
C VAL A 34 6.53 -1.60 0.32
N TYR A 35 7.24 -2.73 0.19
CA TYR A 35 8.69 -2.72 -0.01
C TYR A 35 9.05 -2.31 -1.45
N ALA A 36 8.86 -1.02 -1.75
CA ALA A 36 9.08 -0.40 -3.05
C ALA A 36 9.45 1.09 -2.88
N GLY A 37 9.92 1.71 -3.97
CA GLY A 37 10.09 3.17 -4.05
C GLY A 37 10.78 3.77 -2.82
N MET A 38 10.14 4.80 -2.26
CA MET A 38 10.66 5.51 -1.09
C MET A 38 10.70 4.65 0.17
N THR A 39 9.71 3.78 0.38
CA THR A 39 9.68 2.89 1.56
C THR A 39 10.87 1.93 1.56
N LYS A 40 11.26 1.40 0.39
CA LYS A 40 12.46 0.59 0.25
C LYS A 40 13.72 1.39 0.57
N VAL A 41 13.87 2.58 -0.01
CA VAL A 41 15.03 3.46 0.24
C VAL A 41 15.16 3.79 1.73
N TRP A 42 14.05 4.15 2.37
CA TRP A 42 14.00 4.45 3.79
C TRP A 42 14.34 3.23 4.66
N LEU A 43 13.76 2.05 4.39
CA LEU A 43 14.07 0.83 5.14
C LEU A 43 15.54 0.43 5.01
N ASP A 44 16.10 0.57 3.81
CA ASP A 44 17.50 0.23 3.55
C ASP A 44 18.50 1.23 4.13
N SER A 45 18.05 2.45 4.48
CA SER A 45 18.88 3.47 5.11
C SER A 45 18.87 3.44 6.64
N GLN A 46 18.12 2.52 7.27
CA GLN A 46 18.06 2.42 8.73
C GLN A 46 19.33 1.79 9.31
N GLU A 47 19.74 2.23 10.51
CA GLU A 47 20.90 1.69 11.23
C GLU A 47 20.70 0.20 11.56
N ASP A 48 19.52 -0.14 12.11
CA ASP A 48 19.04 -1.53 12.21
C ASP A 48 17.83 -1.74 11.30
N ARG A 49 18.13 -2.22 10.09
CA ARG A 49 17.13 -2.55 9.08
C ARG A 49 16.19 -3.67 9.55
N GLN A 50 16.69 -4.67 10.28
CA GLN A 50 15.89 -5.83 10.65
C GLN A 50 14.89 -5.46 11.74
N GLU A 51 15.34 -4.72 12.77
CA GLU A 51 14.45 -4.21 13.81
C GLU A 51 13.34 -3.31 13.22
N THR A 52 13.71 -2.42 12.29
CA THR A 52 12.72 -1.55 11.64
C THR A 52 11.72 -2.34 10.81
N LEU A 53 12.18 -3.35 10.07
CA LEU A 53 11.32 -4.23 9.29
C LEU A 53 10.36 -5.02 10.20
N ASP A 54 10.84 -5.55 11.32
CA ASP A 54 10.01 -6.28 12.28
C ASP A 54 8.94 -5.38 12.89
N ARG A 55 9.30 -4.13 13.22
CA ARG A 55 8.33 -3.12 13.67
C ARG A 55 7.27 -2.87 12.59
N VAL A 56 7.67 -2.64 11.33
CA VAL A 56 6.73 -2.40 10.23
C VAL A 56 5.81 -3.60 10.02
N ASN A 57 6.36 -4.82 10.01
CA ASN A 57 5.59 -6.05 9.89
C ASN A 57 4.54 -6.16 11.00
N SER A 58 4.89 -5.83 12.25
CA SER A 58 3.99 -5.91 13.39
C SER A 58 2.80 -4.95 13.34
N MET A 59 2.90 -3.86 12.58
CA MET A 59 1.79 -2.91 12.39
C MET A 59 0.67 -3.49 11.50
N HIS A 60 1.00 -4.49 10.68
CA HIS A 60 0.05 -5.12 9.76
C HIS A 60 -0.49 -6.38 10.43
N PRO A 61 -1.81 -6.55 10.58
CA PRO A 61 -2.41 -7.81 11.00
C PRO A 61 -1.96 -9.03 10.19
N GLY A 62 -1.64 -8.83 8.90
CA GLY A 62 -1.05 -9.85 8.04
C GLY A 62 0.39 -10.25 8.39
N GLY A 63 1.03 -9.59 9.35
CA GLY A 63 2.37 -9.90 9.86
C GLY A 63 3.50 -9.64 8.88
N ARG A 64 3.24 -8.93 7.77
CA ARG A 64 4.24 -8.62 6.75
C ARG A 64 3.95 -7.28 6.06
N ILE A 65 5.02 -6.62 5.64
CA ILE A 65 4.98 -5.55 4.65
C ILE A 65 4.47 -6.08 3.30
N GLY A 66 3.78 -5.23 2.54
CA GLY A 66 3.36 -5.53 1.17
C GLY A 66 4.55 -5.57 0.20
N THR A 67 4.34 -6.17 -0.98
CA THR A 67 5.29 -6.15 -2.10
C THR A 67 4.67 -5.52 -3.34
N PRO A 68 5.47 -5.08 -4.33
CA PRO A 68 4.93 -4.61 -5.61
C PRO A 68 3.97 -5.61 -6.27
N GLU A 69 4.23 -6.91 -6.12
CA GLU A 69 3.40 -7.98 -6.66
C GLU A 69 2.02 -8.03 -5.99
N ASP A 70 1.89 -7.72 -4.69
CA ASP A 70 0.58 -7.64 -4.04
C ASP A 70 -0.30 -6.57 -4.71
N ILE A 71 0.28 -5.40 -5.00
CA ILE A 71 -0.40 -4.29 -5.68
C ILE A 71 -0.72 -4.66 -7.12
N GLY A 72 0.26 -5.23 -7.84
CA GLY A 72 0.11 -5.66 -9.22
C GLY A 72 -0.98 -6.73 -9.38
N ASN A 73 -1.08 -7.69 -8.46
CA ASN A 73 -2.10 -8.73 -8.48
C ASN A 73 -3.51 -8.16 -8.29
N LEU A 74 -3.68 -7.18 -7.40
CA LEU A 74 -4.95 -6.48 -7.23
C LEU A 74 -5.32 -5.71 -8.51
N VAL A 75 -4.41 -4.90 -9.03
CA VAL A 75 -4.64 -4.11 -10.25
C VAL A 75 -4.97 -5.02 -11.42
N ALA A 76 -4.22 -6.10 -11.62
CA ALA A 76 -4.47 -7.08 -12.67
C ALA A 76 -5.86 -7.70 -12.53
N SER A 77 -6.28 -8.05 -11.30
CA SER A 77 -7.61 -8.61 -11.03
C SER A 77 -8.74 -7.63 -11.36
N LEU A 78 -8.57 -6.34 -11.00
CA LEU A 78 -9.52 -5.27 -11.33
C LEU A 78 -9.64 -5.04 -12.84
N CYS A 79 -8.57 -5.30 -13.60
CA CYS A 79 -8.55 -5.18 -15.06
C CYS A 79 -9.14 -6.38 -15.81
N THR A 80 -9.70 -7.37 -15.11
CA THR A 80 -10.39 -8.52 -15.72
C THR A 80 -11.90 -8.31 -15.76
N ASP A 81 -12.61 -9.17 -16.51
CA ASP A 81 -14.08 -9.19 -16.50
C ASP A 81 -14.67 -9.41 -15.08
N LEU A 82 -13.93 -10.06 -14.18
CA LEU A 82 -14.34 -10.24 -12.78
C LEU A 82 -14.39 -8.91 -12.01
N GLY A 83 -13.59 -7.92 -12.41
CA GLY A 83 -13.57 -6.57 -11.87
C GLY A 83 -14.64 -5.65 -12.47
N GLY A 84 -15.40 -6.10 -13.49
CA GLY A 84 -16.25 -5.23 -14.30
C GLY A 84 -17.37 -4.50 -13.54
N PHE A 85 -17.77 -4.98 -12.36
CA PHE A 85 -18.77 -4.33 -11.50
C PHE A 85 -18.16 -3.54 -10.33
N ILE A 86 -16.84 -3.58 -10.16
CA ILE A 86 -16.11 -2.83 -9.12
C ILE A 86 -15.73 -1.49 -9.73
N ASN A 87 -16.45 -0.43 -9.36
CA ASN A 87 -16.35 0.89 -9.99
C ASN A 87 -16.62 2.01 -9.00
N GLY A 88 -15.89 3.12 -9.12
CA GLY A 88 -16.07 4.32 -8.30
C GLY A 88 -15.65 4.15 -6.83
N VAL A 89 -14.77 3.18 -6.55
CA VAL A 89 -14.35 2.84 -5.19
C VAL A 89 -12.86 3.09 -4.97
N ASN A 90 -12.50 3.36 -3.72
CA ASN A 90 -11.12 3.26 -3.25
C ASN A 90 -10.90 1.88 -2.64
N VAL A 91 -9.96 1.12 -3.19
CA VAL A 91 -9.58 -0.20 -2.69
C VAL A 91 -8.36 -0.06 -1.80
N ILE A 92 -8.53 -0.32 -0.51
CA ILE A 92 -7.44 -0.32 0.47
C ILE A 92 -6.77 -1.69 0.43
N ILE A 93 -5.44 -1.71 0.22
CA ILE A 93 -4.61 -2.92 0.18
C ILE A 93 -3.39 -2.73 1.09
N ASP A 94 -3.61 -2.84 2.38
CA ASP A 94 -2.67 -2.39 3.39
C ASP A 94 -2.37 -3.45 4.46
N GLY A 95 -2.63 -4.73 4.18
CA GLY A 95 -2.41 -5.81 5.14
C GLY A 95 -3.24 -5.69 6.43
N GLY A 96 -4.28 -4.86 6.45
CA GLY A 96 -5.12 -4.58 7.60
C GLY A 96 -4.64 -3.39 8.45
N LEU A 97 -3.63 -2.64 8.02
CA LEU A 97 -3.06 -1.52 8.77
C LEU A 97 -4.12 -0.50 9.19
N THR A 98 -5.03 -0.11 8.29
CA THR A 98 -6.12 0.84 8.57
C THR A 98 -7.02 0.32 9.70
N THR A 99 -7.26 -0.99 9.79
CA THR A 99 -8.12 -1.56 10.85
C THR A 99 -7.48 -1.48 12.24
N MET A 100 -6.16 -1.38 12.33
CA MET A 100 -5.43 -1.21 13.59
C MET A 100 -5.42 0.26 14.07
N LEU A 101 -5.68 1.21 13.18
CA LEU A 101 -5.63 2.65 13.46
C LEU A 101 -7.00 3.24 13.85
N HIS A 102 -8.09 2.56 13.52
CA HIS A 102 -9.45 2.97 13.87
C HIS A 102 -9.93 2.18 15.10
N HIS A 103 -9.72 2.75 16.29
CA HIS A 103 -10.32 2.30 17.55
C HIS A 103 -11.78 2.76 17.69
#